data_AF-R6REB2-F1
#
_entry.id   AF-R6REB2-F1
#
_cell.length_a   1.000
_cell.length_b   1.000
_cell.length_c   1.000
_cell.angle_alpha   90.00
_cell.angle_beta   90.00
_cell.angle_gamma   90.00
#
_symmetry.space_group_name_H-M   'P 1'
#
loop_
_entity.id
_entity.type
_entity.pdbx_description
1 polymer ?
#
loop_
_entity_poly.entity_id
_entity_poly.type
_entity_poly.pdbx_seq_one_letter_code
_entity_poly.pdbx_strand_id
1 'polypeptide(L)'
;MREEDKVLLLAEILGVDTSLYVNKYIDELRSSNSFLMLCENIKKARNVYSYKAQRLINEFETIDFNKIKTLQDFFVLTMKINYLIQQSEESDYINPFFYNKEVDQIKTIGEISIVFDNKKITLNDMILDERYTSNYKIDYIKEKFLEWRKEVVENIIDQYKFVFMKEKELPVSLGMDEGEKNILWISFIYNFIMIFLPLIPSGSIRNFYQGINSNRIMLILFFISWILLFLLDTILIYLISKNYKQNKAYKEALLSLKNIENNMNRINKKCENFYDYILSCLLKNKLLEKEISYFSIDNNIVSSIFVLTRVLNNQYKGKENESITLRFVFIILSCLLLVVFAYLIYKIGGNN
;
A
#
# COMPACT_ATOMS: atom_id res chain seq x y z
N MET A 1 -1.47 13.55 -38.04
CA MET A 1 -2.84 14.12 -38.08
C MET A 1 -3.42 13.82 -39.44
N ARG A 2 -4.57 13.13 -39.50
CA ARG A 2 -5.22 12.72 -40.75
C ARG A 2 -5.76 13.95 -41.47
N GLU A 3 -6.02 13.86 -42.78
CA GLU A 3 -6.62 14.96 -43.52
C GLU A 3 -8.03 15.30 -43.02
N GLU A 4 -8.80 14.28 -42.66
CA GLU A 4 -10.14 14.42 -42.06
C GLU A 4 -10.12 15.25 -40.76
N ASP A 5 -9.13 15.03 -39.90
CA ASP A 5 -8.95 15.78 -38.64
C ASP A 5 -8.74 17.28 -38.91
N LYS A 6 -8.02 17.63 -40.00
CA LYS A 6 -7.75 19.02 -40.38
C LYS A 6 -8.99 19.70 -40.94
N VAL A 7 -9.78 18.98 -41.73
CA VAL A 7 -11.04 19.48 -42.31
C VAL A 7 -12.06 19.73 -41.21
N LEU A 8 -12.18 18.82 -40.24
CA LEU A 8 -13.08 18.96 -39.10
C LEU A 8 -12.69 20.14 -38.19
N LEU A 9 -11.39 20.36 -37.95
CA LEU A 9 -10.91 21.52 -37.22
C LEU A 9 -11.20 22.84 -37.97
N LEU A 10 -11.02 22.86 -39.30
CA LEU A 10 -11.38 24.01 -40.14
C LEU A 10 -12.89 24.29 -40.09
N ALA A 11 -13.71 23.25 -40.15
CA ALA A 11 -15.16 23.38 -40.06
C ALA A 11 -15.61 23.97 -38.72
N GLU A 12 -15.00 23.55 -37.61
CA GLU A 12 -15.23 24.14 -36.29
C GLU A 12 -14.85 25.62 -36.23
N ILE A 13 -13.68 26.00 -36.78
CA ILE A 13 -13.24 27.41 -36.86
C ILE A 13 -14.22 28.26 -37.68
N LEU A 14 -14.85 27.67 -38.70
CA LEU A 14 -15.87 28.31 -39.53
C LEU A 14 -17.28 28.31 -38.89
N GLY A 15 -17.43 27.80 -37.66
CA GLY A 15 -18.68 27.83 -36.90
C GLY A 15 -19.62 26.65 -37.16
N VAL A 16 -19.15 25.58 -37.79
CA VAL A 16 -19.92 24.34 -37.95
C VAL A 16 -19.93 23.56 -36.64
N ASP A 17 -21.11 23.08 -36.21
CA ASP A 17 -21.24 22.22 -35.04
C ASP A 17 -20.57 20.85 -35.28
N THR A 18 -19.49 20.59 -34.57
CA THR A 18 -18.70 19.34 -34.63
C THR A 18 -18.88 18.45 -33.41
N SER A 19 -19.81 18.76 -32.50
CA SER A 19 -20.01 18.07 -31.22
C SER A 19 -20.16 16.54 -31.33
N LEU A 20 -20.82 16.06 -32.39
CA LEU A 20 -20.97 14.62 -32.67
C LEU A 20 -19.61 13.92 -32.89
N TYR A 21 -18.67 14.60 -33.54
CA TYR A 21 -17.32 14.07 -33.79
C TYR A 21 -16.46 14.11 -32.53
N VAL A 22 -16.63 15.13 -31.69
CA VAL A 22 -15.94 15.23 -30.39
C VAL A 22 -16.23 14.02 -29.52
N ASN A 23 -17.51 13.62 -29.39
CA ASN A 23 -17.90 12.45 -28.59
C ASN A 23 -17.28 11.15 -29.13
N LYS A 24 -17.36 10.94 -30.45
CA LYS A 24 -16.76 9.77 -31.10
C LYS A 24 -15.25 9.70 -30.84
N TYR A 25 -14.55 10.82 -30.98
CA TYR A 25 -13.10 10.88 -30.77
C TYR A 25 -12.70 10.69 -29.30
N ILE A 26 -13.50 11.16 -28.34
CA ILE A 26 -13.28 10.88 -26.91
C ILE A 26 -13.33 9.37 -26.64
N ASP A 27 -14.31 8.66 -27.20
CA ASP A 27 -14.45 7.21 -27.01
C ASP A 27 -13.30 6.43 -27.68
N GLU A 28 -12.87 6.85 -28.88
CA GLU A 28 -11.67 6.32 -29.54
C GLU A 28 -10.40 6.54 -28.69
N LEU A 29 -10.23 7.73 -28.10
CA LEU A 29 -9.07 8.04 -27.27
C LEU A 29 -9.05 7.21 -25.97
N ARG A 30 -10.22 7.03 -25.32
CA ARG A 30 -10.35 6.20 -24.11
C ARG A 30 -10.05 4.72 -24.38
N SER A 31 -10.37 4.23 -25.56
CA SER A 31 -10.09 2.85 -25.98
C SER A 31 -8.72 2.67 -26.63
N SER A 32 -7.96 3.77 -26.81
CA SER A 32 -6.64 3.72 -27.44
C SER A 32 -5.61 2.99 -26.59
N ASN A 33 -4.73 2.22 -27.25
CA ASN A 33 -3.60 1.54 -26.60
C ASN A 33 -2.73 2.52 -25.80
N SER A 34 -2.51 3.72 -26.33
CA SER A 34 -1.78 4.80 -25.68
C SER A 34 -2.37 5.14 -24.31
N PHE A 35 -3.67 5.41 -24.24
CA PHE A 35 -4.32 5.75 -22.98
C PHE A 35 -4.38 4.56 -22.01
N LEU A 36 -4.64 3.34 -22.50
CA LEU A 36 -4.64 2.13 -21.68
C LEU A 36 -3.26 1.86 -21.07
N MET A 37 -2.19 2.00 -21.86
CA MET A 37 -0.81 1.88 -21.38
C MET A 37 -0.48 2.95 -20.34
N LEU A 38 -0.93 4.20 -20.53
CA LEU A 38 -0.80 5.24 -19.51
C LEU A 38 -1.47 4.82 -18.20
N CYS A 39 -2.71 4.32 -18.24
CA CYS A 39 -3.40 3.86 -17.04
C CYS A 39 -2.65 2.74 -16.30
N GLU A 40 -2.08 1.78 -17.03
CA GLU A 40 -1.26 0.72 -16.44
C GLU A 40 0.02 1.25 -15.79
N ASN A 41 0.72 2.17 -16.46
CA ASN A 41 1.93 2.79 -15.94
C ASN A 41 1.64 3.63 -14.70
N ILE A 42 0.55 4.40 -14.68
CA ILE A 42 0.12 5.17 -13.50
C ILE A 42 -0.19 4.24 -12.32
N LYS A 43 -0.81 3.09 -12.57
CA LYS A 43 -1.06 2.09 -11.53
C LYS A 43 0.23 1.57 -10.91
N LYS A 44 1.30 1.41 -11.70
CA LYS A 44 2.64 1.07 -11.19
C LYS A 44 3.28 2.23 -10.43
N ALA A 45 3.28 3.44 -11.00
CA ALA A 45 3.86 4.65 -10.41
C ALA A 45 3.29 4.97 -9.03
N ARG A 46 2.02 4.64 -8.76
CA ARG A 46 1.38 4.78 -7.43
C ARG A 46 2.05 4.00 -6.31
N ASN A 47 2.86 2.99 -6.64
CA ASN A 47 3.62 2.21 -5.65
C ASN A 47 5.06 2.71 -5.47
N VAL A 48 5.46 3.77 -6.18
CA VAL A 48 6.83 4.30 -6.18
C VAL A 48 6.90 5.61 -5.40
N TYR A 49 7.82 5.67 -4.44
CA TYR A 49 8.00 6.83 -3.56
C TYR A 49 8.97 7.85 -4.16
N SER A 50 8.60 8.48 -5.28
CA SER A 50 9.37 9.57 -5.91
C SER A 50 8.50 10.77 -6.25
N TYR A 51 9.08 11.98 -6.19
CA TYR A 51 8.40 13.22 -6.57
C TYR A 51 7.94 13.19 -8.03
N LYS A 52 8.76 12.65 -8.93
CA LYS A 52 8.41 12.53 -10.35
C LYS A 52 7.20 11.61 -10.57
N ALA A 53 7.15 10.48 -9.85
CA ALA A 53 6.01 9.58 -9.89
C ALA A 53 4.75 10.26 -9.36
N GLN A 54 4.84 10.97 -8.24
CA GLN A 54 3.71 11.72 -7.68
C GLN A 54 3.22 12.83 -8.62
N ARG A 55 4.15 13.56 -9.25
CA ARG A 55 3.82 14.59 -10.24
C ARG A 55 3.08 13.98 -11.43
N LEU A 56 3.56 12.87 -11.97
CA LEU A 56 2.92 12.14 -13.07
C LEU A 56 1.48 11.72 -12.68
N ILE A 57 1.28 11.19 -11.47
CA ILE A 57 -0.04 10.81 -10.94
C ILE A 57 -0.95 12.03 -10.84
N ASN A 58 -0.47 13.14 -10.26
CA ASN A 58 -1.24 14.36 -10.12
C ASN A 58 -1.64 14.93 -11.50
N GLU A 59 -0.71 14.96 -12.46
CA GLU A 59 -0.98 15.42 -13.82
C GLU A 59 -1.99 14.51 -14.54
N PHE A 60 -1.91 13.19 -14.33
CA PHE A 60 -2.91 12.24 -14.84
C PHE A 60 -4.30 12.46 -14.22
N GLU A 61 -4.38 12.71 -12.91
CA GLU A 61 -5.65 12.94 -12.20
C GLU A 61 -6.37 14.23 -12.63
N THR A 62 -5.67 15.16 -13.28
CA THR A 62 -6.29 16.34 -13.90
C THR A 62 -6.92 16.07 -15.27
N ILE A 63 -6.79 14.86 -15.83
CA ILE A 63 -7.46 14.47 -17.07
C ILE A 63 -8.96 14.35 -16.79
N ASP A 64 -9.75 15.23 -17.41
CA ASP A 64 -11.20 15.24 -17.31
C ASP A 64 -11.82 15.30 -18.70
N PHE A 65 -12.28 14.15 -19.17
CA PHE A 65 -12.96 14.01 -20.46
C PHE A 65 -14.28 14.78 -20.51
N ASN A 66 -14.92 15.09 -19.38
CA ASN A 66 -16.20 15.80 -19.35
C ASN A 66 -16.04 17.29 -19.66
N LYS A 67 -14.81 17.83 -19.60
CA LYS A 67 -14.51 19.22 -19.94
C LYS A 67 -14.29 19.45 -21.43
N ILE A 68 -14.18 18.39 -22.22
CA ILE A 68 -13.89 18.47 -23.65
C ILE A 68 -15.17 18.80 -24.40
N LYS A 69 -15.24 19.98 -25.01
CA LYS A 69 -16.42 20.44 -25.76
C LYS A 69 -16.14 20.70 -27.23
N THR A 70 -14.88 20.95 -27.59
CA THR A 70 -14.44 21.31 -28.93
C THR A 70 -13.43 20.29 -29.48
N LEU A 71 -13.21 20.27 -30.80
CA LEU A 71 -12.13 19.45 -31.38
C LEU A 71 -10.77 19.98 -30.96
N GLN A 72 -10.63 21.30 -30.80
CA GLN A 72 -9.43 21.91 -30.22
C GLN A 72 -9.11 21.32 -28.83
N ASP A 73 -10.09 21.27 -27.92
CA ASP A 73 -9.92 20.68 -26.59
C ASP A 73 -9.48 19.21 -26.70
N PHE A 74 -10.08 18.46 -27.62
CA PHE A 74 -9.74 17.07 -27.88
C PHE A 74 -8.28 16.90 -28.31
N PHE A 75 -7.77 17.73 -29.23
CA PHE A 75 -6.37 17.66 -29.65
C PHE A 75 -5.40 18.05 -28.53
N VAL A 76 -5.75 19.06 -27.72
CA VAL A 76 -4.96 19.44 -26.54
C VAL A 76 -4.89 18.29 -25.55
N LEU A 77 -6.01 17.62 -25.27
CA LEU A 77 -6.05 16.46 -24.38
C LEU A 77 -5.22 15.29 -24.95
N THR A 78 -5.33 15.04 -26.25
CA THR A 78 -4.56 13.98 -26.92
C THR A 78 -3.05 14.22 -26.81
N MET A 79 -2.60 15.46 -27.02
CA MET A 79 -1.19 15.82 -26.83
C MET A 79 -0.75 15.66 -25.38
N LYS A 80 -1.59 16.04 -24.41
CA LYS A 80 -1.32 15.83 -22.99
C LYS A 80 -1.16 14.34 -22.65
N ILE A 81 -2.04 13.48 -23.16
CA ILE A 81 -1.93 12.02 -22.96
C ILE A 81 -0.64 11.49 -23.57
N ASN A 82 -0.31 11.87 -24.80
CA ASN A 82 0.93 11.44 -25.45
C ASN A 82 2.17 11.90 -24.69
N TYR A 83 2.17 13.13 -24.18
CA TYR A 83 3.23 13.64 -23.31
C TYR A 83 3.35 12.82 -22.02
N LEU A 84 2.24 12.56 -21.33
CA LEU A 84 2.24 11.79 -20.09
C LEU A 84 2.71 10.36 -20.31
N ILE A 85 2.36 9.72 -21.43
CA ILE A 85 2.85 8.39 -21.78
C ILE A 85 4.37 8.37 -21.83
N GLN A 86 4.98 9.36 -22.50
CA GLN A 86 6.44 9.48 -22.61
C GLN A 86 7.16 9.71 -21.28
N GLN A 87 6.45 10.22 -20.26
CA GLN A 87 6.96 10.43 -18.90
C GLN A 87 6.57 9.29 -17.94
N SER A 88 5.74 8.36 -18.40
CA SER A 88 5.21 7.24 -17.62
C SER A 88 6.06 5.99 -17.72
N GLU A 89 7.14 6.02 -18.51
CA GLU A 89 8.13 4.94 -18.49
C GLU A 89 8.83 4.93 -17.13
N GLU A 90 9.02 3.73 -16.59
CA GLU A 90 9.58 3.55 -15.26
C GLU A 90 10.96 4.23 -15.11
N SER A 91 11.72 4.29 -16.19
CA SER A 91 13.09 4.84 -16.23
C SER A 91 13.13 6.34 -16.00
N ASP A 92 12.00 7.04 -16.17
CA ASP A 92 11.93 8.50 -16.08
C ASP A 92 11.70 9.01 -14.67
N TYR A 93 10.90 8.26 -13.92
CA TYR A 93 10.43 8.67 -12.61
C TYR A 93 11.07 7.90 -11.46
N ILE A 94 11.80 6.82 -11.74
CA ILE A 94 12.41 6.03 -10.67
C ILE A 94 13.51 6.82 -9.96
N ASN A 95 13.47 6.77 -8.63
CA ASN A 95 14.58 7.18 -7.80
C ASN A 95 15.33 5.91 -7.36
N PRO A 96 16.62 5.75 -7.70
CA PRO A 96 17.38 4.53 -7.42
C PRO A 96 17.43 4.16 -5.93
N PHE A 97 17.21 5.11 -5.02
CA PHE A 97 17.15 4.85 -3.58
C PHE A 97 15.83 4.22 -3.09
N PHE A 98 14.75 4.33 -3.86
CA PHE A 98 13.42 3.79 -3.51
C PHE A 98 13.01 2.59 -4.38
N TYR A 99 13.96 1.99 -5.08
CA TYR A 99 13.75 0.85 -5.96
C TYR A 99 13.22 -0.38 -5.22
N ASN A 100 12.16 -0.98 -5.76
CA ASN A 100 11.51 -2.18 -5.27
C ASN A 100 11.57 -3.34 -6.28
N LYS A 101 12.41 -4.35 -5.97
CA LYS A 101 12.62 -5.56 -6.78
C LYS A 101 11.35 -6.33 -7.17
N GLU A 102 10.27 -6.22 -6.40
CA GLU A 102 9.02 -6.95 -6.66
C GLU A 102 8.13 -6.28 -7.71
N VAL A 103 8.32 -4.97 -7.94
CA VAL A 103 7.41 -4.14 -8.75
C VAL A 103 8.14 -3.56 -9.97
N ASP A 104 9.39 -3.16 -9.76
CA ASP A 104 10.19 -2.41 -10.72
C ASP A 104 10.86 -3.36 -11.73
N GLN A 105 10.84 -2.97 -13.00
CA GLN A 105 11.32 -3.77 -14.13
C GLN A 105 12.76 -3.41 -14.53
N ILE A 106 13.23 -2.22 -14.14
CA ILE A 106 14.56 -1.72 -14.51
C ILE A 106 15.62 -2.35 -13.64
N LYS A 107 16.61 -3.01 -14.25
CA LYS A 107 17.56 -3.81 -13.48
C LYS A 107 18.78 -3.02 -13.09
N THR A 108 19.34 -2.26 -14.02
CA THR A 108 20.65 -1.63 -13.86
C THR A 108 20.56 -0.12 -13.74
N ILE A 109 21.52 0.49 -13.04
CA ILE A 109 21.58 1.96 -12.92
C ILE A 109 21.70 2.60 -14.30
N GLY A 110 22.44 1.96 -15.21
CA GLY A 110 22.67 2.47 -16.55
C GLY A 110 21.40 2.71 -17.39
N GLU A 111 20.30 2.02 -17.08
CA GLU A 111 19.00 2.11 -17.77
C GLU A 111 18.16 3.33 -17.32
N ILE A 112 18.54 4.00 -16.23
CA ILE A 112 17.80 5.17 -15.73
C ILE A 112 17.88 6.30 -16.76
N SER A 113 16.72 6.87 -17.09
CA SER A 113 16.60 7.94 -18.07
C SER A 113 16.80 9.31 -17.43
N ILE A 114 17.56 10.16 -18.11
CA ILE A 114 17.87 11.52 -17.72
C ILE A 114 17.68 12.48 -18.90
N VAL A 115 17.44 13.76 -18.60
CA VAL A 115 17.35 14.82 -19.60
C VAL A 115 18.68 15.56 -19.65
N PHE A 116 19.57 15.11 -20.53
CA PHE A 116 20.92 15.67 -20.70
C PHE A 116 20.96 16.51 -21.98
N ASP A 117 21.32 17.80 -21.86
CA ASP A 117 21.35 18.76 -22.97
C ASP A 117 20.06 18.73 -23.84
N ASN A 118 18.91 18.84 -23.17
CA ASN A 118 17.56 18.79 -23.76
C ASN A 118 17.21 17.50 -24.50
N LYS A 119 17.97 16.42 -24.32
CA LYS A 119 17.68 15.10 -24.88
C LYS A 119 17.42 14.09 -23.78
N LYS A 120 16.40 13.27 -23.99
CA LYS A 120 16.12 12.10 -23.15
C LYS A 120 17.09 10.99 -23.55
N ILE A 121 18.00 10.63 -22.65
CA ILE A 121 19.00 9.56 -22.85
C ILE A 121 19.17 8.76 -21.56
N THR A 122 19.74 7.56 -21.65
CA THR A 122 20.06 6.78 -20.44
C THR A 122 21.36 7.26 -19.80
N LEU A 123 21.60 6.92 -18.53
CA LEU A 123 22.87 7.20 -17.86
C LEU A 123 24.07 6.56 -18.60
N ASN A 124 23.90 5.36 -19.17
CA ASN A 124 24.93 4.72 -19.98
C ASN A 124 25.22 5.49 -21.27
N ASP A 125 24.18 5.96 -21.97
CA ASP A 125 24.35 6.76 -23.19
C ASP A 125 25.11 8.06 -22.89
N MET A 126 24.77 8.72 -21.77
CA MET A 126 25.47 9.93 -21.32
C MET A 126 26.95 9.65 -21.02
N ILE A 127 27.27 8.52 -20.37
CA ILE A 127 28.66 8.12 -20.09
C ILE A 127 29.42 7.96 -21.41
N LEU A 128 28.85 7.24 -22.37
CA LEU A 128 29.50 6.94 -23.65
C LEU A 128 29.57 8.13 -24.62
N ASP A 129 28.83 9.22 -24.39
CA ASP A 129 28.78 10.35 -25.33
C ASP A 129 30.11 11.14 -25.38
N GLU A 130 30.95 10.87 -26.39
CA GLU A 130 32.27 11.48 -26.54
C GLU A 130 32.24 12.99 -26.82
N ARG A 131 31.08 13.57 -27.13
CA ARG A 131 30.96 15.01 -27.42
C ARG A 131 31.18 15.88 -26.19
N TYR A 132 31.00 15.33 -24.99
CA TYR A 132 31.06 16.08 -23.74
C TYR A 132 32.24 15.64 -22.88
N THR A 133 32.87 16.60 -22.21
CA THR A 133 33.99 16.33 -21.31
C THR A 133 33.50 15.60 -20.04
N SER A 134 34.40 14.82 -19.42
CA SER A 134 34.08 14.12 -18.17
C SER A 134 33.67 15.08 -17.05
N ASN A 135 34.29 16.27 -16.97
CA ASN A 135 33.94 17.27 -15.96
C ASN A 135 32.49 17.75 -16.11
N TYR A 136 32.05 18.04 -17.34
CA TYR A 136 30.68 18.46 -17.59
C TYR A 136 29.65 17.38 -17.20
N LYS A 137 29.94 16.12 -17.52
CA LYS A 137 29.10 14.98 -17.12
C LYS A 137 29.07 14.80 -15.59
N ILE A 138 30.20 15.00 -14.91
CA ILE A 138 30.30 14.91 -13.45
C ILE A 138 29.45 16.00 -12.78
N ASP A 139 29.53 17.24 -13.25
CA ASP A 139 28.73 18.34 -12.72
C ASP A 139 27.23 18.06 -12.87
N TYR A 140 26.81 17.57 -14.04
CA TYR A 140 25.43 17.17 -14.28
C TYR A 140 24.97 16.05 -13.34
N ILE A 141 25.80 15.01 -13.16
CA ILE A 141 25.49 13.88 -12.29
C ILE A 141 25.42 14.30 -10.83
N LYS A 142 26.25 15.25 -10.40
CA LYS A 142 26.18 15.83 -9.06
C LYS A 142 24.83 16.49 -8.82
N GLU A 143 24.32 17.27 -9.78
CA GLU A 143 22.98 17.87 -9.68
C GLU A 143 21.89 16.80 -9.59
N LYS A 144 21.93 15.76 -10.44
CA LYS A 144 20.96 14.66 -10.39
C LYS A 144 21.02 13.85 -9.12
N PHE A 145 22.22 13.59 -8.61
CA PHE A 145 22.39 12.94 -7.32
C PHE A 145 21.81 13.78 -6.18
N LEU A 146 22.00 15.10 -6.19
CA LEU A 146 21.41 15.99 -5.19
C LEU A 146 19.87 16.00 -5.26
N GLU A 147 19.29 15.94 -6.46
CA GLU A 147 17.83 15.80 -6.67
C GLU A 147 17.32 14.51 -6.01
N TRP A 148 17.92 13.35 -6.31
CA TRP A 148 17.53 12.08 -5.71
C TRP A 148 17.76 12.03 -4.20
N ARG A 149 18.88 12.59 -3.73
CA ARG A 149 19.22 12.65 -2.31
C ARG A 149 18.27 13.55 -1.53
N LYS A 150 17.79 14.63 -2.13
CA LYS A 150 16.79 15.52 -1.51
C LYS A 150 15.51 14.76 -1.19
N GLU A 151 15.02 13.91 -2.11
CA GLU A 151 13.85 13.05 -1.83
C GLU A 151 14.09 12.08 -0.67
N VAL A 152 15.30 11.50 -0.56
CA VAL A 152 15.67 10.65 0.59
C VAL A 152 15.64 11.47 1.88
N VAL A 153 16.14 12.70 1.86
CA VAL A 153 16.10 13.56 3.05
C VAL A 153 14.66 13.85 3.46
N GLU A 154 13.83 14.31 2.53
CA GLU A 154 12.45 14.75 2.80
C GLU A 154 11.53 13.57 3.20
N ASN A 155 11.62 12.44 2.50
CA ASN A 155 10.70 11.30 2.70
C ASN A 155 11.15 10.34 3.80
N ILE A 156 12.45 10.28 4.10
CA ILE A 156 13.02 9.32 5.06
C ILE A 156 13.65 10.03 6.25
N ILE A 157 14.69 10.84 6.03
CA ILE A 157 15.52 11.36 7.14
C ILE A 157 14.73 12.34 8.01
N ASP A 158 14.04 13.30 7.39
CA ASP A 158 13.26 14.31 8.11
C ASP A 158 12.05 13.70 8.79
N GLN A 159 11.39 12.74 8.14
CA GLN A 159 10.32 11.95 8.75
C GLN A 159 10.83 11.16 9.96
N TYR A 160 12.00 10.51 9.86
CA TYR A 160 12.62 9.81 10.99
C TYR A 160 12.88 10.74 12.17
N LYS A 161 13.46 11.92 11.91
CA LYS A 161 13.71 12.93 12.96
C LYS A 161 12.43 13.41 13.60
N PHE A 162 11.41 13.70 12.79
CA PHE A 162 10.09 14.11 13.26
C PHE A 162 9.46 13.06 14.18
N VAL A 163 9.47 11.79 13.76
CA VAL A 163 8.92 10.68 14.55
C VAL A 163 9.71 10.52 15.85
N PHE A 164 11.05 10.58 15.79
CA PHE A 164 11.91 10.44 16.97
C PHE A 164 11.65 11.55 18.00
N MET A 165 11.49 12.81 17.57
CA MET A 165 11.13 13.92 18.46
C MET A 165 9.79 13.70 19.16
N LYS A 166 8.87 12.96 18.53
CA LYS A 166 7.53 12.67 19.02
C LYS A 166 7.38 11.24 19.54
N GLU A 167 8.48 10.55 19.84
CA GLU A 167 8.43 9.15 20.29
C GLU A 167 7.51 8.96 21.49
N LYS A 168 7.45 9.94 22.41
CA LYS A 168 6.57 9.90 23.59
C LYS A 168 5.07 9.99 23.27
N GLU A 169 4.70 10.47 22.08
CA GLU A 169 3.30 10.54 21.62
C GLU A 169 2.83 9.23 20.99
N LEU A 170 3.74 8.29 20.73
CA LEU A 170 3.44 7.00 20.13
C LEU A 170 2.77 6.07 21.15
N PRO A 171 1.66 5.39 20.78
CA PRO A 171 1.02 4.43 21.65
C PRO A 171 1.89 3.18 21.83
N VAL A 172 1.78 2.51 22.98
CA VAL A 172 2.56 1.27 23.24
C VAL A 172 2.14 0.13 22.28
N SER A 173 0.90 0.13 21.82
CA SER A 173 0.31 -0.84 20.90
C SER A 173 -0.74 -0.18 20.02
N LEU A 174 -0.90 -0.64 18.78
CA LEU A 174 -2.00 -0.25 17.88
C LEU A 174 -3.17 -1.25 17.89
N GLY A 175 -3.22 -2.10 18.91
CA GLY A 175 -4.21 -3.16 19.01
C GLY A 175 -3.62 -4.41 19.62
N MET A 176 -4.16 -5.56 19.23
CA MET A 176 -3.94 -6.78 19.97
C MET A 176 -2.57 -7.41 19.79
N ASP A 177 -2.12 -8.01 20.88
CA ASP A 177 -0.89 -8.78 20.95
C ASP A 177 -1.11 -10.25 20.61
N GLU A 178 0.00 -10.96 20.34
CA GLU A 178 0.00 -12.39 19.96
C GLU A 178 -0.76 -13.26 20.98
N GLY A 179 -0.64 -12.93 22.28
CA GLY A 179 -1.33 -13.66 23.35
C GLY A 179 -2.85 -13.54 23.28
N GLU A 180 -3.37 -12.34 22.99
CA GLU A 180 -4.81 -12.10 22.89
C GLU A 180 -5.41 -12.77 21.64
N LYS A 181 -4.66 -12.80 20.54
CA LYS A 181 -4.98 -13.59 19.34
C LYS A 181 -5.11 -15.07 19.69
N ASN A 182 -4.20 -15.62 20.51
CA ASN A 182 -4.24 -17.03 20.89
C ASN A 182 -5.47 -17.36 21.75
N ILE A 183 -5.85 -16.49 22.69
CA ILE A 183 -7.06 -16.66 23.51
C ILE A 183 -8.31 -16.76 22.64
N LEU A 184 -8.41 -15.96 21.58
CA LEU A 184 -9.55 -16.01 20.65
C LEU A 184 -9.60 -17.29 19.83
N TRP A 185 -8.44 -17.77 19.36
CA TRP A 185 -8.36 -19.06 18.68
C TRP A 185 -8.77 -20.21 19.61
N ILE A 186 -8.38 -20.14 20.89
CA ILE A 186 -8.81 -21.12 21.89
C ILE A 186 -10.34 -21.06 22.09
N SER A 187 -10.92 -19.86 22.20
CA SER A 187 -12.39 -19.68 22.28
C SER A 187 -13.10 -20.26 21.06
N PHE A 188 -12.62 -19.94 19.86
CA PHE A 188 -13.19 -20.41 18.61
C PHE A 188 -13.17 -21.94 18.51
N ILE A 189 -12.04 -22.57 18.85
CA ILE A 189 -11.89 -24.03 18.86
C ILE A 189 -12.84 -24.64 19.89
N TYR A 190 -12.93 -24.04 21.09
CA TYR A 190 -13.84 -24.50 22.13
C TYR A 190 -15.31 -24.44 21.70
N ASN A 191 -15.75 -23.31 21.16
CA ASN A 191 -17.12 -23.12 20.66
C ASN A 191 -17.44 -24.09 19.51
N PHE A 192 -16.49 -24.32 18.61
CA PHE A 192 -16.60 -25.32 17.55
C PHE A 192 -16.79 -26.73 18.12
N ILE A 193 -15.98 -27.13 19.10
CA ILE A 193 -16.12 -28.43 19.78
C ILE A 193 -17.49 -28.56 20.43
N MET A 194 -18.00 -27.50 21.09
CA MET A 194 -19.30 -27.53 21.76
C MET A 194 -20.49 -27.72 20.81
N ILE A 195 -20.41 -27.22 19.57
CA ILE A 195 -21.43 -27.45 18.54
C ILE A 195 -21.51 -28.94 18.16
N PHE A 196 -20.35 -29.61 18.03
CA PHE A 196 -20.25 -30.99 17.57
C PHE A 196 -20.17 -32.03 18.71
N LEU A 197 -20.08 -31.57 19.96
CA LEU A 197 -20.08 -32.41 21.16
C LEU A 197 -21.18 -33.50 21.16
N PRO A 198 -22.43 -33.25 20.73
CA PRO A 198 -23.46 -34.28 20.71
C PRO A 198 -23.24 -35.41 19.69
N LEU A 199 -22.35 -35.22 18.70
CA LEU A 199 -21.96 -36.26 17.75
C LEU A 199 -20.91 -37.23 18.32
N ILE A 200 -20.34 -36.92 19.48
CA ILE A 200 -19.34 -37.76 20.13
C ILE A 200 -20.05 -38.97 20.78
N PRO A 201 -19.68 -40.22 20.41
CA PRO A 201 -20.32 -41.42 20.94
C PRO A 201 -19.85 -41.74 22.36
N SER A 202 -20.26 -40.93 23.33
CA SER A 202 -19.96 -41.11 24.75
C SER A 202 -21.24 -41.19 25.57
N GLY A 203 -21.33 -42.20 26.47
CA GLY A 203 -22.49 -42.40 27.34
C GLY A 203 -22.76 -41.19 28.24
N SER A 204 -21.73 -40.58 28.81
CA SER A 204 -21.86 -39.40 29.69
C SER A 204 -22.36 -38.17 28.93
N ILE A 205 -21.87 -37.95 27.70
CA ILE A 205 -22.30 -36.84 26.85
C ILE A 205 -23.75 -37.05 26.42
N ARG A 206 -24.11 -38.29 26.03
CA ARG A 206 -25.48 -38.65 25.66
C ARG A 206 -26.47 -38.42 26.80
N ASN A 207 -26.10 -38.77 28.03
CA ASN A 207 -26.93 -38.55 29.22
C ASN A 207 -27.11 -37.06 29.54
N PHE A 208 -26.07 -36.23 29.37
CA PHE A 208 -26.16 -34.78 29.52
C PHE A 208 -27.19 -34.17 28.56
N TYR A 209 -27.14 -34.53 27.27
CA TYR A 209 -28.11 -34.06 26.28
C TYR A 209 -29.50 -34.68 26.45
N GLN A 210 -29.62 -35.90 26.97
CA GLN A 210 -30.90 -36.52 27.29
C GLN A 210 -31.63 -35.82 28.45
N GLY A 211 -30.90 -35.31 29.45
CA GLY A 211 -31.47 -34.47 30.51
C GLY A 211 -32.05 -33.15 29.97
N ILE A 212 -31.37 -32.53 28.99
CA ILE A 212 -31.83 -31.31 28.29
C ILE A 212 -33.00 -31.60 27.33
N ASN A 213 -33.05 -32.81 26.73
CA ASN A 213 -34.08 -33.26 25.77
C ASN A 213 -35.49 -33.39 26.36
N SER A 214 -35.66 -33.28 27.69
CA SER A 214 -37.00 -33.20 28.31
C SER A 214 -37.81 -32.00 27.79
N ASN A 215 -37.13 -30.97 27.27
CA ASN A 215 -37.76 -29.82 26.62
C ASN A 215 -37.05 -29.44 25.30
N ARG A 216 -37.70 -29.73 24.16
CA ARG A 216 -37.16 -29.45 22.81
C ARG A 216 -36.78 -27.99 22.58
N ILE A 217 -37.50 -27.05 23.21
CA ILE A 217 -37.22 -25.61 23.08
C ILE A 217 -35.87 -25.27 23.72
N MET A 218 -35.56 -25.88 24.88
CA MET A 218 -34.31 -25.65 25.60
C MET A 218 -33.10 -26.19 24.83
N LEU A 219 -33.27 -27.33 24.18
CA LEU A 219 -32.24 -27.91 23.32
C LEU A 219 -31.97 -27.03 22.08
N ILE A 220 -33.02 -26.54 21.41
CA ILE A 220 -32.89 -25.62 20.27
C ILE A 220 -32.16 -24.33 20.71
N LEU A 221 -32.56 -23.73 21.83
CA LEU A 221 -31.91 -22.52 22.36
C LEU A 221 -30.43 -22.76 22.67
N PHE A 222 -30.08 -23.89 23.28
CA PHE A 222 -28.70 -24.25 23.55
C PHE A 222 -27.86 -24.29 22.28
N PHE A 223 -28.32 -24.98 21.22
CA PHE A 223 -27.58 -25.04 19.94
C PHE A 223 -27.48 -23.68 19.25
N ILE A 224 -28.58 -22.91 19.23
CA ILE A 224 -28.58 -21.56 18.65
C ILE A 224 -27.57 -20.66 19.37
N SER A 225 -27.47 -20.74 20.70
CA SER A 225 -26.47 -19.97 21.47
C SER A 225 -25.03 -20.30 21.05
N TRP A 226 -24.66 -21.58 20.93
CA TRP A 226 -23.32 -21.96 20.51
C TRP A 226 -23.01 -21.59 19.06
N ILE A 227 -23.98 -21.72 18.15
CA ILE A 227 -23.84 -21.29 16.75
C ILE A 227 -23.61 -19.78 16.67
N LEU A 228 -24.37 -18.99 17.43
CA LEU A 228 -24.20 -17.53 17.49
C LEU A 228 -22.84 -17.14 18.05
N LEU A 229 -22.36 -17.82 19.10
CA LEU A 229 -21.02 -17.59 19.66
C LEU A 229 -19.91 -17.92 18.65
N PHE A 230 -20.05 -19.02 17.92
CA PHE A 230 -19.09 -19.40 16.87
C PHE A 230 -19.06 -18.40 15.71
N LEU A 231 -20.22 -17.94 15.24
CA LEU A 231 -20.30 -16.90 14.21
C LEU A 231 -19.67 -15.58 14.68
N LEU A 232 -19.89 -15.22 15.94
CA LEU A 232 -19.30 -14.03 16.55
C LEU A 232 -17.78 -14.16 16.64
N ASP A 233 -17.24 -15.29 17.10
CA ASP A 233 -15.81 -15.55 17.11
C ASP A 233 -15.20 -15.48 15.69
N THR A 234 -15.91 -15.95 14.68
CA THR A 234 -15.47 -15.88 13.27
C THR A 234 -15.33 -14.42 12.82
N ILE A 235 -16.34 -13.59 13.10
CA ILE A 235 -16.33 -12.15 12.76
C ILE A 235 -15.21 -11.44 13.53
N LEU A 236 -15.04 -11.75 14.81
CA LEU A 236 -13.99 -11.18 15.65
C LEU A 236 -12.60 -11.56 15.14
N ILE A 237 -12.34 -12.84 14.86
CA ILE A 237 -11.05 -13.32 14.32
C ILE A 237 -10.74 -12.60 13.01
N TYR A 238 -11.71 -12.44 12.11
CA TYR A 238 -11.52 -11.71 10.86
C TYR A 238 -11.11 -10.25 11.12
N LEU A 239 -11.90 -9.51 11.93
CA LEU A 239 -11.61 -8.11 12.26
C LEU A 239 -10.25 -7.94 12.96
N ILE A 240 -9.88 -8.89 13.82
CA ILE A 240 -8.66 -8.83 14.64
C ILE A 240 -7.43 -9.21 13.84
N SER A 241 -7.53 -10.20 12.94
CA SER A 241 -6.43 -10.57 12.06
C SER A 241 -5.93 -9.37 11.24
N LYS A 242 -6.83 -8.46 10.85
CA LYS A 242 -6.51 -7.20 10.18
C LYS A 242 -5.73 -6.25 11.09
N ASN A 243 -6.18 -6.05 12.32
CA ASN A 243 -5.54 -5.16 13.29
C ASN A 243 -4.20 -5.72 13.80
N TYR A 244 -4.08 -7.04 13.96
CA TYR A 244 -2.84 -7.70 14.38
C TYR A 244 -1.73 -7.51 13.36
N LYS A 245 -2.02 -7.62 12.05
CA LYS A 245 -1.03 -7.33 11.00
C LYS A 245 -0.51 -5.89 11.11
N GLN A 246 -1.40 -4.94 11.41
CA GLN A 246 -1.03 -3.54 11.61
C GLN A 246 -0.18 -3.35 12.87
N ASN A 247 -0.56 -3.96 14.00
CA ASN A 247 0.18 -3.89 15.26
C ASN A 247 1.57 -4.55 15.13
N LYS A 248 1.68 -5.67 14.40
CA LYS A 248 2.96 -6.32 14.12
C LYS A 248 3.89 -5.39 13.32
N ALA A 249 3.41 -4.84 12.20
CA ALA A 249 4.18 -3.89 11.40
C ALA A 249 4.59 -2.65 12.22
N TYR A 250 3.73 -2.20 13.12
CA TYR A 250 4.02 -1.10 14.03
C TYR A 250 5.12 -1.43 15.05
N LYS A 251 5.08 -2.61 15.67
CA LYS A 251 6.13 -3.05 16.60
C LYS A 251 7.49 -3.20 15.89
N GLU A 252 7.50 -3.74 14.67
CA GLU A 252 8.70 -3.78 13.83
C GLU A 252 9.21 -2.37 13.53
N ALA A 253 8.31 -1.44 13.24
CA ALA A 253 8.68 -0.04 13.01
C ALA A 253 9.26 0.64 14.26
N LEU A 254 8.70 0.41 15.45
CA LEU A 254 9.25 0.89 16.73
C LEU A 254 10.66 0.35 16.99
N LEU A 255 10.93 -0.92 16.66
CA LEU A 255 12.28 -1.49 16.75
C LEU A 255 13.26 -0.79 15.79
N SER A 256 12.80 -0.41 14.60
CA SER A 256 13.62 0.37 13.66
C SER A 256 14.00 1.75 14.22
N LEU A 257 13.10 2.37 14.99
CA LEU A 257 13.32 3.68 15.61
C LEU A 257 14.40 3.63 16.69
N LYS A 258 14.49 2.55 17.46
CA LYS A 258 15.55 2.36 18.47
C LYS A 258 16.96 2.36 17.87
N ASN A 259 17.08 2.02 16.58
CA ASN A 259 18.34 1.96 15.85
C ASN A 259 18.51 3.14 14.87
N ILE A 260 17.92 4.30 15.17
CA ILE A 260 17.84 5.44 14.25
C ILE A 260 19.20 5.89 13.70
N GLU A 261 20.21 6.06 14.56
CA GLU A 261 21.55 6.52 14.13
C GLU A 261 22.20 5.52 13.17
N ASN A 262 22.12 4.23 13.49
CA ASN A 262 22.64 3.17 12.63
C ASN A 262 21.91 3.13 11.28
N ASN A 263 20.59 3.30 11.28
CA ASN A 263 19.80 3.32 10.05
C ASN A 263 20.12 4.56 9.20
N MET A 264 20.24 5.75 9.81
CA MET A 264 20.65 6.97 9.10
C MET A 264 22.06 6.85 8.51
N ASN A 265 23.01 6.31 9.26
CA ASN A 265 24.37 6.06 8.77
C ASN A 265 24.39 5.07 7.60
N ARG A 266 23.57 4.00 7.67
CA ARG A 266 23.41 3.04 6.57
C ARG A 266 22.83 3.69 5.32
N ILE A 267 21.80 4.53 5.47
CA ILE A 267 21.20 5.29 4.35
C ILE A 267 22.25 6.21 3.71
N ASN A 268 22.94 7.02 4.51
CA ASN A 268 23.97 7.93 4.01
C ASN A 268 25.07 7.18 3.26
N LYS A 269 25.55 6.06 3.81
CA LYS A 269 26.56 5.22 3.16
C LYS A 269 26.07 4.62 1.84
N LYS A 270 24.79 4.24 1.73
CA LYS A 270 24.21 3.79 0.45
C LYS A 270 24.21 4.92 -0.59
N CYS A 271 23.82 6.13 -0.19
CA CYS A 271 23.86 7.30 -1.07
C CYS A 271 25.29 7.63 -1.53
N GLU A 272 26.26 7.63 -0.62
CA GLU A 272 27.68 7.87 -0.94
C GLU A 272 28.24 6.80 -1.89
N ASN A 273 28.02 5.51 -1.57
CA ASN A 273 28.47 4.41 -2.42
C ASN A 273 27.88 4.48 -3.84
N PHE A 274 26.62 4.93 -3.98
CA PHE A 274 25.97 5.11 -5.27
C PHE A 274 26.66 6.20 -6.08
N TYR A 275 26.90 7.36 -5.46
CA TYR A 275 27.57 8.47 -6.10
C TYR A 275 29.00 8.12 -6.52
N ASP A 276 29.77 7.51 -5.61
CA ASP A 276 31.14 7.06 -5.88
C ASP A 276 31.19 6.03 -7.01
N TYR A 277 30.20 5.12 -7.05
CA TYR A 277 30.09 4.15 -8.12
C TYR A 277 29.90 4.83 -9.48
N ILE A 278 28.93 5.75 -9.59
CA ILE A 278 28.68 6.47 -10.84
C ILE A 278 29.91 7.26 -11.28
N LEU A 279 30.53 8.01 -10.38
CA LEU A 279 31.74 8.77 -10.67
C LEU A 279 32.89 7.87 -11.14
N SER A 280 33.08 6.73 -10.49
CA SER A 280 34.13 5.79 -10.84
C SER A 280 33.94 5.19 -12.24
N CYS A 281 32.68 4.96 -12.66
CA CYS A 281 32.34 4.48 -13.99
C CYS A 281 32.49 5.58 -15.03
N LEU A 282 32.04 6.81 -14.74
CA LEU A 282 32.21 7.99 -15.60
C LEU A 282 33.68 8.26 -15.91
N LEU A 283 34.53 8.32 -14.88
CA LEU A 283 35.96 8.60 -15.04
C LEU A 283 36.69 7.53 -15.85
N LYS A 284 36.21 6.28 -15.80
CA LYS A 284 36.79 5.14 -16.52
C LYS A 284 36.12 4.88 -17.87
N ASN A 285 35.12 5.69 -18.24
CA ASN A 285 34.25 5.48 -19.40
C ASN A 285 33.68 4.05 -19.47
N LYS A 286 33.13 3.57 -18.35
CA LYS A 286 32.56 2.21 -18.22
C LYS A 286 31.05 2.27 -18.00
N LEU A 287 30.35 1.28 -18.53
CA LEU A 287 28.92 1.09 -18.33
C LEU A 287 28.57 0.84 -16.85
N LEU A 288 27.38 1.29 -16.46
CA LEU A 288 26.79 1.13 -15.14
C LEU A 288 25.99 -0.18 -15.06
N GLU A 289 26.70 -1.29 -14.94
CA GLU A 289 26.11 -2.64 -14.95
C GLU A 289 25.54 -3.09 -13.60
N LYS A 290 25.86 -2.41 -12.49
CA LYS A 290 25.37 -2.83 -11.18
C LYS A 290 23.84 -2.69 -11.08
N GLU A 291 23.22 -3.68 -10.45
CA GLU A 291 21.80 -3.64 -10.13
C GLU A 291 21.45 -2.45 -9.24
N ILE A 292 20.32 -1.80 -9.51
CA ILE A 292 19.82 -0.67 -8.71
C ILE A 292 19.62 -1.08 -7.24
N SER A 293 19.14 -2.31 -7.02
CA SER A 293 18.88 -2.86 -5.70
C SER A 293 20.07 -2.90 -4.73
N TYR A 294 21.31 -2.83 -5.24
CA TYR A 294 22.50 -2.76 -4.39
C TYR A 294 22.56 -1.43 -3.62
N PHE A 295 21.98 -0.38 -4.18
CA PHE A 295 22.00 0.98 -3.65
C PHE A 295 20.66 1.44 -3.07
N SER A 296 19.59 0.70 -3.35
CA SER A 296 18.26 1.00 -2.83
C SER A 296 18.23 0.91 -1.30
N ILE A 297 17.47 1.79 -0.65
CA ILE A 297 17.28 1.76 0.79
C ILE A 297 16.42 0.54 1.13
N ASP A 298 16.67 -0.06 2.29
CA ASP A 298 15.95 -1.27 2.69
C ASP A 298 14.45 -0.96 2.81
N ASN A 299 13.60 -1.70 2.09
CA ASN A 299 12.15 -1.50 2.08
C ASN A 299 11.54 -1.47 3.49
N ASN A 300 12.10 -2.25 4.43
CA ASN A 300 11.68 -2.27 5.82
C ASN A 300 11.88 -0.93 6.53
N ILE A 301 12.97 -0.21 6.22
CA ILE A 301 13.24 1.11 6.78
C ILE A 301 12.21 2.10 6.25
N VAL A 302 11.99 2.10 4.92
CA VAL A 302 11.00 2.96 4.26
C VAL A 302 9.60 2.72 4.82
N SER A 303 9.15 1.45 4.86
CA SER A 303 7.83 1.08 5.35
C SER A 303 7.63 1.43 6.82
N SER A 304 8.66 1.26 7.65
CA SER A 304 8.61 1.57 9.09
C SER A 304 8.32 3.05 9.33
N ILE A 305 8.99 3.95 8.60
CA ILE A 305 8.76 5.40 8.71
C ILE A 305 7.33 5.74 8.33
N PHE A 306 6.86 5.24 7.20
CA PHE A 306 5.48 5.50 6.76
C PHE A 306 4.44 5.05 7.78
N VAL A 307 4.64 3.88 8.40
CA VAL A 307 3.77 3.38 9.47
C VAL A 307 3.79 4.33 10.68
N LEU A 308 4.95 4.74 11.16
CA LEU A 308 5.07 5.59 12.34
C LEU A 308 4.52 7.01 12.11
N THR A 309 4.84 7.63 10.96
CA THR A 309 4.31 8.94 10.57
C THR A 309 2.79 8.91 10.49
N ARG A 310 2.21 7.82 9.95
CA ARG A 310 0.76 7.64 9.86
C ARG A 310 0.08 7.56 11.23
N VAL A 311 0.73 6.91 12.19
CA VAL A 311 0.25 6.81 13.58
C VAL A 311 0.25 8.18 14.26
N LEU A 312 1.35 8.94 14.15
CA LEU A 312 1.45 10.28 14.74
C LEU A 312 0.45 11.28 14.15
N ASN A 313 0.15 11.16 12.86
CA ASN A 313 -0.86 12.00 12.20
C ASN A 313 -2.31 11.61 12.53
N ASN A 314 -2.55 10.95 13.67
CA ASN A 314 -3.84 10.57 14.22
C ASN A 314 -4.73 9.70 13.30
N GLN A 315 -4.18 9.01 12.30
CA GLN A 315 -4.97 8.09 11.46
C GLN A 315 -5.35 6.78 12.18
N TYR A 316 -4.96 6.61 13.45
CA TYR A 316 -5.25 5.44 14.28
C TYR A 316 -5.93 5.74 15.63
N LYS A 317 -6.10 7.01 16.02
CA LYS A 317 -6.80 7.32 17.28
C LYS A 317 -8.30 7.05 17.12
N GLY A 318 -8.78 5.96 17.71
CA GLY A 318 -10.22 5.85 18.04
C GLY A 318 -10.93 4.52 17.84
N LYS A 319 -10.28 3.40 17.45
CA LYS A 319 -11.01 2.12 17.26
C LYS A 319 -10.62 0.97 18.20
N GLU A 320 -9.66 1.17 19.10
CA GLU A 320 -9.19 0.12 20.00
C GLU A 320 -10.15 -0.14 21.17
N ASN A 321 -10.62 0.93 21.83
CA ASN A 321 -11.44 0.81 23.03
C ASN A 321 -12.82 0.18 22.78
N GLU A 322 -13.44 0.45 21.64
CA GLU A 322 -14.74 -0.12 21.28
C GLU A 322 -14.66 -1.64 21.10
N SER A 323 -13.55 -2.14 20.54
CA SER A 323 -13.38 -3.58 20.33
C SER A 323 -13.15 -4.33 21.65
N ILE A 324 -12.49 -3.72 22.63
CA ILE A 324 -12.20 -4.34 23.93
C ILE A 324 -13.46 -4.34 24.82
N THR A 325 -14.22 -3.25 24.85
CA THR A 325 -15.47 -3.17 25.61
C THR A 325 -16.53 -4.13 25.09
N LEU A 326 -16.70 -4.25 23.78
CA LEU A 326 -17.61 -5.25 23.20
C LEU A 326 -17.25 -6.68 23.65
N ARG A 327 -15.96 -7.02 23.78
CA ARG A 327 -15.53 -8.37 24.20
C ARG A 327 -15.86 -8.68 25.65
N PHE A 328 -15.61 -7.75 26.57
CA PHE A 328 -15.98 -7.96 27.97
C PHE A 328 -17.49 -8.11 28.10
N VAL A 329 -18.26 -7.30 27.37
CA VAL A 329 -19.72 -7.44 27.31
C VAL A 329 -20.13 -8.82 26.80
N PHE A 330 -19.49 -9.35 25.75
CA PHE A 330 -19.83 -10.67 25.20
C PHE A 330 -19.37 -11.85 26.05
N ILE A 331 -18.19 -11.80 26.67
CA ILE A 331 -17.74 -12.83 27.62
C ILE A 331 -18.68 -12.87 28.82
N ILE A 332 -19.04 -11.70 29.36
CA ILE A 332 -20.02 -11.59 30.45
C ILE A 332 -21.37 -12.14 30.02
N LEU A 333 -21.85 -11.81 28.81
CA LEU A 333 -23.11 -12.35 28.28
C LEU A 333 -23.07 -13.88 28.15
N SER A 334 -21.94 -14.44 27.71
CA SER A 334 -21.75 -15.88 27.54
C SER A 334 -21.73 -16.61 28.88
N CYS A 335 -21.02 -16.05 29.87
CA CYS A 335 -21.03 -16.54 31.25
C CYS A 335 -22.44 -16.46 31.87
N LEU A 336 -23.16 -15.36 31.64
CA LEU A 336 -24.55 -15.21 32.11
C LEU A 336 -25.48 -16.23 31.48
N LEU A 337 -25.37 -16.48 30.16
CA LEU A 337 -26.13 -17.53 29.47
C LEU A 337 -25.84 -18.91 30.07
N LEU A 338 -24.57 -19.25 30.31
CA LEU A 338 -24.18 -20.51 30.93
C LEU A 338 -24.76 -20.68 32.35
N VAL A 339 -24.75 -19.60 33.16
CA VAL A 339 -25.35 -19.60 34.51
C VAL A 339 -26.86 -19.78 34.44
N VAL A 340 -27.55 -19.10 33.51
CA VAL A 340 -28.99 -19.25 33.31
C VAL A 340 -29.34 -20.67 32.87
N PHE A 341 -28.55 -21.27 31.97
CA PHE A 341 -28.75 -22.67 31.56
C PHE A 341 -28.51 -23.64 32.71
N ALA A 342 -27.43 -23.47 33.50
CA ALA A 342 -27.16 -24.30 34.67
C ALA A 342 -28.28 -24.23 35.71
N TYR A 343 -28.82 -23.03 35.97
CA TYR A 343 -29.95 -22.81 36.86
C TYR A 343 -31.23 -23.48 36.36
N LEU A 344 -31.54 -23.36 35.06
CA LEU A 344 -32.72 -24.00 34.48
C LEU A 344 -32.62 -25.53 34.48
N ILE A 345 -31.43 -26.09 34.23
CA ILE A 345 -31.17 -27.54 34.35
C ILE A 345 -31.35 -27.99 35.81
N TYR A 346 -30.82 -27.25 36.78
CA TYR A 346 -31.00 -27.56 38.21
C TYR A 346 -32.48 -27.55 38.62
N LYS A 347 -33.25 -26.54 38.19
CA LYS A 347 -34.67 -26.41 38.54
C LYS A 347 -35.54 -27.49 37.90
N ILE A 348 -35.20 -27.94 36.69
CA ILE A 348 -35.91 -29.02 36.00
C ILE A 348 -35.51 -30.38 36.59
N GLY A 349 -34.23 -30.58 36.95
CA GLY A 349 -33.73 -31.82 37.54
C GLY A 349 -34.09 -32.03 39.02
N GLY A 350 -34.35 -30.96 39.77
CA GLY A 350 -34.73 -31.02 41.19
C GLY A 350 -36.24 -31.19 41.46
N ASN A 351 -37.07 -31.24 40.41
CA ASN A 351 -38.52 -31.43 40.50
C ASN A 351 -38.97 -32.86 40.08
N ASN A 352 -38.04 -33.81 40.00
CA ASN A 352 -38.33 -35.24 39.82
C ASN A 352 -38.14 -36.00 41.13
#